data_AF-A0A966LTX5-F1
#
_entry.id   AF-A0A966LTX5-F1
#
_cell.length_a   1.000
_cell.length_b   1.000
_cell.length_c   1.000
_cell.angle_alpha   90.00
_cell.angle_beta   90.00
_cell.angle_gamma   90.00
#
_symmetry.space_group_name_H-M   'P 1'
#
loop_
_entity.id
_entity.type
_entity.pdbx_description
1 polymer ?
#
loop_
_entity_poly.entity_id
_entity_poly.type
_entity_poly.pdbx_seq_one_letter_code
_entity_poly.pdbx_strand_id
1 'polypeptide(L)'
;MKSVELKTKIRRLKYKISHDFLTLNNIVIFVAGAIALGWVWGSIAAMQKNYVLQQELDMKRRDKLVAEIQFQTLEYEQKYLKSQEYQEIAARAKFGLVNPGERVLILPENNLPDDEAQNNPVQVNMQEESNFRQWINFLFGGNVQRG
;
A
#
# COMPACT_ATOMS: atom_id res chain seq x y z
N MET A 1 44.82 42.55 -0.08
CA MET A 1 43.71 43.55 -0.02
C MET A 1 42.35 42.94 0.37
N LYS A 2 41.93 41.79 -0.19
CA LYS A 2 40.61 41.15 0.09
C LYS A 2 40.34 40.75 1.55
N SER A 3 41.36 40.35 2.31
CA SER A 3 41.21 39.90 3.71
C SER A 3 40.87 41.03 4.68
N VAL A 4 41.29 42.26 4.38
CA VAL A 4 41.02 43.45 5.22
C VAL A 4 39.57 43.90 5.03
N GLU A 5 39.03 43.82 3.82
CA GLU A 5 37.62 44.10 3.54
C GLU A 5 36.66 43.07 4.17
N LEU A 6 37.04 41.78 4.17
CA LEU A 6 36.27 40.76 4.86
C LEU A 6 36.21 41.02 6.36
N LYS A 7 37.35 41.36 6.98
CA LYS A 7 37.41 41.68 8.42
C LYS A 7 36.57 42.90 8.78
N THR A 8 36.54 43.93 7.94
CA THR A 8 35.73 45.13 8.20
C THR A 8 34.24 44.86 7.98
N LYS A 9 33.85 44.08 6.96
CA LYS A 9 32.46 43.63 6.76
C LYS A 9 31.97 42.79 7.95
N ILE A 10 32.78 41.86 8.45
CA ILE A 10 32.45 41.02 9.62
C ILE A 10 32.27 41.87 10.88
N ARG A 11 33.14 42.86 11.12
CA ARG A 11 33.01 43.77 12.28
C ARG A 11 31.73 44.61 12.22
N ARG A 12 31.37 45.13 11.04
CA ARG A 12 30.12 45.87 10.85
C ARG A 12 28.88 44.99 11.01
N LEU A 13 28.95 43.74 10.53
CA LEU A 13 27.89 42.76 10.70
C LEU A 13 27.71 42.41 12.19
N LYS A 14 28.80 42.18 12.91
CA LYS A 14 28.78 41.93 14.36
C LYS A 14 28.18 43.08 15.15
N TYR A 15 28.52 44.32 14.79
CA TYR A 15 27.97 45.52 15.44
C TYR A 15 26.46 45.67 15.20
N LYS A 16 26.00 45.52 13.95
CA LYS A 16 24.56 45.53 13.63
C LYS A 16 23.79 44.38 14.29
N ILE A 17 24.36 43.18 14.29
CA ILE A 17 23.78 42.01 14.99
C ILE A 17 23.67 42.29 16.50
N SER A 18 24.73 42.82 17.11
CA SER A 18 24.73 43.09 18.55
C SER A 18 23.83 44.25 18.97
N HIS A 19 23.55 45.22 18.10
CA HIS A 19 22.81 46.43 18.46
C HIS A 19 21.33 46.36 18.05
N ASP A 20 21.03 45.83 16.87
CA ASP A 20 19.67 45.81 16.31
C ASP A 20 18.95 44.49 16.62
N PHE A 21 19.65 43.36 16.58
CA PHE A 21 19.07 42.03 16.82
C PHE A 21 19.05 41.63 18.31
N LEU A 22 19.87 42.27 19.14
CA LEU A 22 19.99 42.01 20.58
C LEU A 22 19.09 42.93 21.42
N THR A 23 17.97 43.37 20.84
CA THR A 23 16.88 44.02 21.54
C THR A 23 15.90 42.95 22.05
N LEU A 24 15.31 43.15 23.24
CA LEU A 24 14.42 42.17 23.88
C LEU A 24 13.29 41.69 22.94
N ASN A 25 12.76 42.58 22.10
CA ASN A 25 11.69 42.27 21.16
C ASN A 25 12.13 41.23 20.09
N ASN A 26 13.32 41.40 19.50
CA ASN A 26 13.80 40.50 18.45
C ASN A 26 14.17 39.12 19.01
N ILE A 27 14.64 39.06 20.26
CA ILE A 27 14.89 37.79 20.97
C ILE A 27 13.58 37.03 21.18
N VAL A 28 12.51 37.71 21.60
CA VAL A 28 11.19 37.09 21.79
C VAL A 28 10.64 36.51 20.48
N ILE A 29 10.75 37.24 19.37
CA ILE A 29 10.32 36.76 18.05
C ILE A 29 11.13 35.53 17.61
N PHE A 30 12.44 35.53 17.84
CA PHE A 30 13.30 34.39 17.51
C PHE A 30 12.95 33.15 18.34
N VAL A 31 12.72 33.31 19.65
CA VAL A 31 12.31 32.22 20.54
C VAL A 31 10.93 31.69 20.15
N ALA A 32 9.97 32.56 19.82
CA ALA A 32 8.65 32.15 19.34
C ALA A 32 8.74 31.36 18.03
N GLY A 33 9.60 31.78 17.09
CA GLY A 33 9.87 31.04 15.85
C GLY A 33 10.53 29.68 16.10
N ALA A 34 11.49 29.61 17.02
CA ALA A 34 12.14 28.36 17.41
C ALA A 34 11.16 27.38 18.06
N ILE A 35 10.26 27.88 18.92
CA ILE A 35 9.18 27.09 19.51
C ILE A 35 8.27 26.57 18.40
N ALA A 36 7.80 27.42 17.49
CA ALA A 36 6.94 27.02 16.36
C ALA A 36 7.60 25.93 15.48
N LEU A 37 8.89 26.05 15.16
CA LEU A 37 9.63 25.02 14.43
C LEU A 37 9.78 23.72 15.26
N GLY A 38 9.99 23.83 16.56
CA GLY A 38 10.01 22.70 17.49
C GLY A 38 8.67 21.96 17.54
N TRP A 39 7.55 22.67 17.45
CA TRP A 39 6.21 22.08 17.33
C TRP A 39 6.05 21.30 16.03
N VAL A 40 6.52 21.83 14.90
CA VAL A 40 6.48 21.11 13.61
C VAL A 40 7.32 19.84 13.68
N TRP A 41 8.53 19.91 14.26
CA TRP A 41 9.42 18.75 14.38
C TRP A 41 8.88 17.67 15.34
N GLY A 42 8.29 18.10 16.46
CA GLY A 42 7.65 17.21 17.43
C GLY A 42 6.40 16.50 16.88
N SER A 43 5.62 17.20 16.05
CA SER A 43 4.43 16.63 15.39
C SER A 43 4.80 15.51 14.40
N ILE A 44 5.86 15.69 13.61
CA ILE A 44 6.35 14.69 12.65
C ILE A 44 6.90 13.45 13.38
N ALA A 45 7.64 13.62 14.48
CA ALA A 45 8.20 12.51 15.25
C ALA A 45 7.13 11.66 15.96
N ALA A 46 6.06 12.29 16.44
CA ALA A 46 4.93 11.59 17.05
C ALA A 46 4.17 10.71 16.03
N MET A 47 4.13 11.13 14.76
CA MET A 47 3.53 10.37 13.67
C MET A 47 4.36 9.12 13.33
N GLN A 48 5.69 9.24 13.19
CA GLN A 48 6.55 8.10 12.84
C GLN A 48 6.52 6.97 13.87
N LYS A 49 6.48 7.27 15.18
CA LYS A 49 6.54 6.24 16.22
C LYS A 49 5.27 5.40 16.31
N ASN A 50 4.13 5.94 15.87
CA ASN A 50 2.85 5.23 15.88
C ASN A 50 2.63 4.40 14.61
N TYR A 51 3.15 4.86 13.46
CA TYR A 51 2.97 4.19 12.17
C TYR A 51 3.65 2.82 12.09
N VAL A 52 4.88 2.67 12.59
CA VAL A 52 5.60 1.38 12.52
C VAL A 52 4.90 0.33 13.40
N LEU A 53 4.44 0.74 14.59
CA LEU A 53 3.74 -0.15 15.51
C LEU A 53 2.36 -0.56 14.98
N GLN A 54 1.63 0.38 14.35
CA GLN A 54 0.35 0.08 13.71
C GLN A 54 0.52 -0.80 12.46
N GLN A 55 1.57 -0.56 11.66
CA GLN A 55 1.83 -1.35 10.46
C GLN A 55 2.15 -2.82 10.79
N GLU A 56 2.98 -3.08 11.81
CA GLU A 56 3.27 -4.46 12.23
C GLU A 56 2.02 -5.16 12.77
N LEU A 57 1.18 -4.44 13.54
CA LEU A 57 -0.08 -4.97 14.05
C LEU A 57 -1.08 -5.26 12.92
N ASP A 58 -1.16 -4.39 11.92
CA ASP A 58 -2.05 -4.56 10.78
C ASP A 58 -1.62 -5.73 9.91
N MET A 59 -0.32 -5.91 9.66
CA MET A 59 0.19 -7.08 8.94
C MET A 59 -0.14 -8.38 9.69
N LYS A 60 0.13 -8.45 11.00
CA LYS A 60 -0.20 -9.64 11.79
C LYS A 60 -1.70 -9.94 11.85
N ARG A 61 -2.54 -8.90 11.87
CA ARG A 61 -4.01 -9.08 11.79
C ARG A 61 -4.45 -9.62 10.44
N ARG A 62 -3.86 -9.12 9.34
CA ARG A 62 -4.13 -9.60 7.98
C ARG A 62 -3.77 -11.07 7.84
N ASP A 63 -2.58 -11.46 8.29
CA ASP A 63 -2.10 -12.85 8.22
C ASP A 63 -3.01 -13.79 9.01
N LYS A 64 -3.40 -13.38 10.22
CA LYS A 64 -4.35 -14.15 11.05
C LYS A 64 -5.69 -14.35 10.34
N LEU A 65 -6.24 -13.28 9.76
CA LEU A 65 -7.54 -13.33 9.07
C LEU A 65 -7.48 -14.26 7.86
N VAL A 66 -6.38 -14.22 7.09
CA VAL A 66 -6.18 -15.13 5.95
C VAL A 66 -6.11 -16.58 6.42
N ALA A 67 -5.32 -16.87 7.46
CA ALA A 67 -5.20 -18.22 8.00
C ALA A 67 -6.54 -18.75 8.55
N GLU A 68 -7.31 -17.90 9.23
CA GLU A 68 -8.63 -18.23 9.75
C GLU A 68 -9.61 -18.58 8.63
N ILE A 69 -9.66 -17.77 7.56
CA ILE A 69 -10.50 -18.05 6.40
C ILE A 69 -10.10 -19.38 5.75
N GLN A 70 -8.81 -19.60 5.52
CA GLN A 70 -8.32 -20.86 4.93
C GLN A 70 -8.71 -22.07 5.78
N PHE A 71 -8.57 -21.96 7.10
CA PHE A 71 -8.98 -23.02 8.01
C PHE A 71 -10.48 -23.30 7.92
N GLN A 72 -11.31 -22.26 7.95
CA GLN A 72 -12.77 -22.42 7.83
C GLN A 72 -13.15 -23.04 6.48
N THR A 73 -12.56 -22.58 5.37
CA THR A 73 -12.79 -23.17 4.05
C THR A 73 -12.45 -24.65 4.04
N LEU A 74 -11.28 -25.03 4.57
CA LEU A 74 -10.86 -26.43 4.61
C LEU A 74 -11.77 -27.29 5.51
N GLU A 75 -12.24 -26.72 6.62
CA GLU A 75 -13.22 -27.38 7.50
C GLU A 75 -14.55 -27.61 6.78
N TYR A 76 -15.06 -26.61 6.04
CA TYR A 76 -16.27 -26.73 5.23
C TYR A 76 -16.13 -27.78 4.14
N GLU A 77 -15.01 -27.78 3.41
CA GLU A 77 -14.72 -28.78 2.39
C GLU A 77 -14.70 -30.19 2.99
N GLN A 78 -13.99 -30.37 4.10
CA GLN A 78 -13.94 -31.66 4.79
C GLN A 78 -15.33 -32.11 5.23
N LYS A 79 -16.15 -31.20 5.76
CA LYS A 79 -17.52 -31.49 6.19
C LYS A 79 -18.41 -31.87 5.00
N TYR A 80 -18.28 -31.17 3.87
CA TYR A 80 -18.98 -31.50 2.63
C TYR A 80 -18.62 -32.90 2.14
N LEU A 81 -17.33 -33.24 2.07
CA LEU A 81 -16.86 -34.56 1.65
C LEU A 81 -17.29 -35.69 2.60
N LYS A 82 -17.48 -35.38 3.89
CA LYS A 82 -17.99 -36.32 4.90
C LYS A 82 -19.51 -36.43 4.95
N SER A 83 -20.23 -35.54 4.25
CA SER A 83 -21.69 -35.55 4.25
C SER A 83 -22.22 -36.83 3.59
N GLN A 84 -23.37 -37.31 4.07
CA GLN A 84 -24.01 -38.52 3.52
C GLN A 84 -24.42 -38.30 2.06
N GLU A 85 -24.90 -37.10 1.73
CA GLU A 85 -25.29 -36.73 0.36
C GLU A 85 -24.11 -36.85 -0.61
N TYR A 86 -22.95 -36.31 -0.24
CA TYR A 86 -21.75 -36.43 -1.07
C TYR A 86 -21.29 -37.88 -1.21
N GLN A 87 -21.25 -38.63 -0.10
CA GLN A 87 -20.86 -40.04 -0.12
C GLN A 87 -21.79 -40.88 -1.00
N GLU A 88 -23.08 -40.58 -0.98
CA GLU A 88 -24.07 -41.26 -1.79
C GLU A 88 -23.92 -40.93 -3.28
N ILE A 89 -23.77 -39.66 -3.64
CA ILE A 89 -23.49 -39.23 -5.01
C ILE A 89 -22.18 -39.87 -5.52
N ALA A 90 -21.13 -39.86 -4.71
CA ALA A 90 -19.85 -40.45 -5.06
C ALA A 90 -19.93 -41.98 -5.22
N ALA A 91 -20.68 -42.67 -4.37
CA ALA A 91 -20.92 -44.11 -4.51
C ALA A 91 -21.71 -44.42 -5.79
N ARG A 92 -22.79 -43.67 -6.06
CA ARG A 92 -23.60 -43.81 -7.28
C ARG A 92 -22.77 -43.60 -8.55
N ALA A 93 -21.96 -42.54 -8.59
CA ALA A 93 -21.05 -42.26 -9.69
C ALA A 93 -20.06 -43.41 -9.93
N LYS A 94 -19.51 -44.00 -8.86
CA LYS A 94 -18.59 -45.15 -8.96
C LYS A 94 -19.24 -46.44 -9.45
N PHE A 95 -20.48 -46.70 -9.05
CA PHE A 95 -21.19 -47.92 -9.43
C PHE A 95 -22.05 -47.76 -10.70
N GLY A 96 -22.07 -46.58 -11.32
CA GLY A 96 -22.90 -46.29 -12.49
C GLY A 96 -24.40 -46.37 -12.19
N LEU A 97 -24.79 -46.14 -10.93
CA LEU A 97 -26.17 -46.23 -10.47
C LEU A 97 -26.83 -44.86 -10.55
N VAL A 98 -28.12 -44.82 -10.88
CA VAL A 98 -28.90 -43.58 -11.02
C VAL A 98 -30.23 -43.76 -10.29
N ASN A 99 -30.69 -42.72 -9.61
CA ASN A 99 -31.99 -42.78 -8.94
C ASN A 99 -33.16 -42.74 -9.95
N PRO A 100 -34.32 -43.33 -9.61
CA PRO A 100 -35.50 -43.22 -10.45
C PRO A 100 -35.93 -41.75 -10.60
N GLY A 101 -35.84 -41.22 -11.81
CA GLY A 101 -36.16 -39.82 -12.16
C GLY A 101 -34.95 -38.91 -12.45
N GLU A 102 -33.73 -39.37 -12.21
CA GLU A 102 -32.49 -38.64 -12.49
C GLU A 102 -31.97 -38.96 -13.92
N ARG A 103 -31.59 -37.94 -14.70
CA ARG A 103 -31.01 -38.10 -16.05
C ARG A 103 -29.52 -37.79 -16.02
N VAL A 104 -28.68 -38.82 -16.20
CA VAL A 104 -27.23 -38.66 -16.32
C VAL A 104 -26.86 -38.49 -17.80
N LEU A 105 -26.20 -37.38 -18.13
CA LEU A 105 -25.66 -37.13 -19.47
C LEU A 105 -24.24 -37.69 -19.54
N ILE A 106 -24.01 -38.75 -20.32
CA ILE A 106 -22.68 -39.29 -20.57
C ILE A 106 -22.12 -38.53 -21.78
N LEU A 107 -21.13 -37.67 -21.55
CA LEU A 107 -20.43 -36.98 -22.63
C LEU A 107 -19.35 -37.91 -23.20
N PRO A 108 -19.16 -37.97 -24.53
CA PRO A 108 -17.99 -38.63 -25.11
C PRO A 108 -16.70 -37.94 -24.64
N GLU A 109 -15.57 -38.68 -24.61
CA GLU A 109 -14.27 -38.09 -24.28
C GLU A 109 -14.06 -36.79 -25.07
N ASN A 110 -13.83 -35.71 -24.33
CA ASN A 110 -13.62 -34.40 -24.90
C ASN A 110 -12.31 -34.39 -25.70
N ASN A 111 -12.41 -34.30 -27.02
CA ASN A 111 -11.29 -34.11 -27.95
C ASN A 111 -11.07 -32.63 -28.31
N LEU A 112 -11.65 -31.70 -27.53
CA LEU A 112 -11.37 -30.28 -27.72
C LEU A 112 -9.89 -30.01 -27.36
N PRO A 113 -9.13 -29.33 -28.24
CA PRO A 113 -7.79 -28.90 -27.92
C PRO A 113 -7.83 -27.98 -26.70
N ASP A 114 -6.89 -28.18 -25.77
CA ASP A 114 -6.69 -27.34 -24.60
C ASP A 114 -6.74 -25.86 -25.01
N ASP A 115 -7.43 -25.03 -24.21
CA ASP A 115 -7.58 -23.58 -24.38
C ASP A 115 -6.23 -22.83 -24.20
N GLU A 116 -5.21 -23.18 -24.98
CA GLU A 116 -3.94 -22.47 -25.12
C GLU A 116 -4.14 -21.07 -25.76
N ALA A 117 -5.32 -20.79 -26.32
CA ALA A 117 -5.65 -19.53 -26.97
C ALA A 117 -5.85 -18.34 -26.01
N GLN A 118 -5.89 -18.55 -24.68
CA GLN A 118 -6.01 -17.47 -23.70
C GLN A 118 -4.65 -16.97 -23.15
N ASN A 119 -3.54 -17.61 -23.53
CA ASN A 119 -2.19 -17.23 -23.10
C ASN A 119 -1.48 -16.23 -24.03
N ASN A 120 -2.21 -15.43 -24.81
CA ASN A 120 -1.64 -14.25 -25.45
C ASN A 120 -1.84 -13.04 -24.53
N PRO A 121 -0.82 -12.62 -23.74
CA PRO A 121 -0.92 -11.35 -23.06
C PRO A 121 -1.06 -10.28 -24.13
N VAL A 122 -2.20 -9.60 -24.15
CA VAL A 122 -2.36 -8.34 -24.89
C VAL A 122 -1.24 -7.43 -24.41
N GLN A 123 -0.24 -7.20 -25.26
CA GLN A 123 0.82 -6.24 -24.97
C GLN A 123 0.20 -4.85 -24.99
N VAL A 124 -0.32 -4.44 -23.84
CA VAL A 124 -0.61 -3.04 -23.59
C VAL A 124 0.76 -2.37 -23.49
N ASN A 125 1.13 -1.64 -24.54
CA ASN A 125 2.29 -0.77 -24.52
C ASN A 125 2.01 0.39 -23.54
N MET A 126 2.12 0.11 -22.24
CA MET A 126 2.22 1.14 -21.22
C MET A 126 3.63 1.69 -21.31
N GLN A 127 3.81 2.79 -22.03
CA GLN A 127 4.96 3.65 -21.82
C GLN A 127 4.95 4.07 -20.35
N GLU A 128 5.76 3.38 -19.53
CA GLU A 128 5.93 3.68 -18.12
C GLU A 128 6.46 5.11 -17.98
N GLU A 129 5.56 6.04 -17.64
CA GLU A 129 5.99 7.36 -17.23
C GLU A 129 6.89 7.22 -16.00
N SER A 130 8.05 7.86 -16.01
CA SER A 130 8.94 7.88 -14.85
C SER A 130 8.18 8.28 -13.58
N ASN A 131 8.35 7.51 -12.49
CA ASN A 131 7.66 7.70 -11.21
C ASN A 131 7.63 9.18 -10.76
N PHE A 132 8.74 9.91 -10.90
CA PHE A 132 8.82 11.32 -10.52
C PHE A 132 7.83 12.22 -11.28
N ARG A 133 7.63 11.96 -12.58
CA ARG A 133 6.67 12.68 -13.42
C ARG A 133 5.24 12.42 -12.98
N GLN A 134 4.94 11.19 -12.58
CA GLN A 134 3.63 10.83 -12.01
C GLN A 134 3.37 11.61 -10.70
N TRP A 135 4.36 11.71 -9.82
CA TRP A 135 4.25 12.45 -8.57
C TRP A 135 4.05 13.96 -8.77
N ILE A 136 4.79 14.58 -9.70
CA ILE A 136 4.61 16.00 -10.04
C ILE A 136 3.22 16.24 -10.63
N ASN A 137 2.78 15.39 -11.56
CA ASN A 137 1.44 15.50 -12.16
C ASN A 137 0.33 15.33 -11.11
N PHE A 138 0.50 14.45 -10.13
CA PHE A 138 -0.42 14.28 -9.01
C PHE A 138 -0.51 15.53 -8.13
N LEU A 139 0.64 16.10 -7.73
CA LEU A 139 0.68 17.22 -6.80
C LEU A 139 0.21 18.54 -7.41
N PHE A 140 0.36 18.71 -8.73
CA PHE A 140 0.05 19.96 -9.43
C PHE A 140 -1.08 19.84 -10.46
N GLY A 141 -1.82 18.72 -10.44
CA GLY A 141 -3.10 18.59 -11.13
C GLY A 141 -3.00 18.40 -12.66
N GLY A 142 -1.96 17.72 -13.16
CA GLY A 142 -1.78 17.44 -14.59
C GLY A 142 -2.73 16.39 -15.19
N ASN A 143 -3.51 15.69 -14.36
CA ASN A 143 -4.43 14.65 -14.81
C ASN A 143 -5.82 15.24 -15.13
N VAL A 144 -5.90 16.03 -16.20
CA VAL A 144 -7.17 16.36 -16.85
C VAL A 144 -7.38 15.40 -18.03
N GLN A 145 -8.09 14.30 -17.74
CA GLN A 145 -8.87 13.43 -18.63
C GLN A 145 -8.24 12.87 -19.92
N ARG A 146 -8.24 11.54 -20.03
CA ARG A 146 -8.92 10.85 -21.14
C ARG A 146 -9.70 9.66 -20.60
N GLY A 147 -11.02 9.72 -20.73
CA GLY A 147 -11.87 8.54 -20.83
C GLY A 147 -11.76 7.93 -22.22
#